data_AF-A0A1I7XKP0-F1
#
_entry.id   AF-A0A1I7XKP0-F1
#
_cell.length_a   1.000
_cell.length_b   1.000
_cell.length_c   1.000
_cell.angle_alpha   90.00
_cell.angle_beta   90.00
_cell.angle_gamma   90.00
#
_symmetry.space_group_name_H-M   'P 1'
#
loop_
_entity.id
_entity.type
_entity.pdbx_description
1 polymer ?
#
loop_
_entity_poly.entity_id
_entity_poly.type
_entity_poly.pdbx_seq_one_letter_code
_entity_poly.pdbx_strand_id
1 'polypeptide(L)'
;MMIPELKIQGNPDVCIISWTSDVIDIKRLYDMIIKRGWHLTNLQHPSGMHIMVTINHTGNGIAESLIKDIKESVQEITADAKALLYSITQIPDRSIVQNLAFSYLDACYASAPPL
;
A
#
# COMPACT_ATOMS: atom_id res chain seq x y z
N MET A 1 17.49 7.22 -9.32
CA MET A 1 16.64 8.40 -8.99
C MET A 1 15.97 8.11 -7.66
N MET A 2 16.24 8.88 -6.60
CA MET A 2 15.73 8.62 -5.25
C MET A 2 14.46 9.44 -4.95
N ILE A 3 13.61 8.94 -4.05
CA ILE A 3 12.44 9.64 -3.49
C ILE A 3 12.73 9.85 -2.00
N PRO A 4 13.14 11.07 -1.57
CA PRO A 4 13.67 11.31 -0.22
C PRO A 4 12.72 10.94 0.92
N GLU A 5 11.41 11.03 0.68
CA GLU A 5 10.36 10.75 1.65
C GLU A 5 10.18 9.25 1.91
N LEU A 6 10.72 8.39 1.05
CA LEU A 6 10.56 6.95 1.14
C LEU A 6 11.87 6.26 1.51
N LYS A 7 11.76 5.26 2.38
CA LYS A 7 12.88 4.43 2.83
C LYS A 7 12.62 2.98 2.48
N ILE A 8 13.56 2.35 1.78
CA ILE A 8 13.54 0.90 1.56
C ILE A 8 13.71 0.19 2.90
N GLN A 9 12.91 -0.85 3.13
CA GLN A 9 13.03 -1.69 4.32
C GLN A 9 14.01 -2.83 4.03
N GLY A 10 15.08 -2.89 4.83
CA GLY A 10 16.14 -3.89 4.67
C GLY A 10 17.03 -3.64 3.43
N ASN A 11 17.64 -4.71 2.94
CA ASN A 11 18.45 -4.71 1.72
C ASN A 11 17.88 -5.78 0.75
N PRO A 12 16.96 -5.42 -0.15
CA PRO A 12 16.31 -6.39 -1.01
C PRO A 12 17.28 -6.89 -2.08
N ASP A 13 17.74 -8.14 -1.95
CA ASP A 13 18.63 -8.79 -2.92
C ASP A 13 17.85 -9.50 -4.06
N VAL A 14 16.52 -9.52 -3.98
CA VAL A 14 15.63 -10.28 -4.89
C VAL A 14 14.44 -9.44 -5.36
N CYS A 15 13.41 -10.08 -5.91
CA CYS A 15 12.28 -9.42 -6.56
C CYS A 15 11.25 -8.77 -5.63
N ILE A 16 11.38 -8.87 -4.31
CA ILE A 16 10.45 -8.23 -3.37
C ILE A 16 11.10 -6.97 -2.81
N ILE A 17 10.46 -5.83 -3.04
CA ILE A 17 10.94 -4.53 -2.57
C ILE A 17 9.83 -3.94 -1.71
N SER A 18 10.17 -3.58 -0.48
CA SER A 18 9.27 -2.92 0.46
C SER A 18 9.82 -1.57 0.89
N TRP A 19 8.93 -0.62 1.13
CA TRP A 19 9.28 0.71 1.58
C TRP A 19 8.28 1.24 2.61
N THR A 20 8.79 2.16 3.42
CA THR A 20 8.07 2.88 4.47
C THR A 20 8.41 4.36 4.39
N SER A 21 7.80 5.17 5.26
CA SER A 21 8.11 6.59 5.40
C SER A 21 7.99 7.03 6.86
N ASP A 22 8.94 7.88 7.28
CA ASP A 22 8.91 8.56 8.57
C ASP A 22 8.38 10.00 8.44
N VAL A 23 8.12 10.48 7.22
CA VAL A 23 7.80 11.89 6.92
C VAL A 23 6.42 12.10 6.27
N ILE A 24 5.87 11.08 5.60
CA ILE A 24 4.53 11.12 5.00
C ILE A 24 3.66 9.95 5.48
N ASP A 25 2.33 10.10 5.41
CA ASP A 25 1.40 9.01 5.67
C ASP A 25 1.43 7.98 4.52
N ILE A 26 2.11 6.86 4.77
CA ILE A 26 2.28 5.79 3.78
C ILE A 26 0.95 5.11 3.38
N LYS A 27 -0.09 5.17 4.23
CA LYS A 27 -1.41 4.63 3.89
C LYS A 27 -2.13 5.54 2.91
N ARG A 28 -1.98 6.87 3.06
CA ARG A 28 -2.48 7.82 2.06
C ARG A 28 -1.80 7.63 0.71
N LEU A 29 -0.49 7.38 0.72
CA LEU A 29 0.23 7.02 -0.50
C LEU A 29 -0.35 5.74 -1.13
N TYR A 30 -0.60 4.71 -0.33
CA TYR A 30 -1.25 3.47 -0.80
C TYR A 30 -2.58 3.74 -1.51
N ASP A 31 -3.47 4.54 -0.90
CA ASP A 31 -4.77 4.89 -1.48
C ASP A 31 -4.64 5.65 -2.80
N MET A 32 -3.68 6.57 -2.90
CA MET A 32 -3.42 7.32 -4.14
C MET A 32 -2.91 6.41 -5.26
N ILE A 33 -2.05 5.47 -4.92
CA ILE A 33 -1.46 4.52 -5.87
C ILE A 33 -2.51 3.53 -6.38
N ILE A 34 -3.42 3.05 -5.52
CA ILE A 34 -4.59 2.27 -5.96
C ILE A 34 -5.47 3.08 -6.92
N LYS A 35 -5.76 4.35 -6.61
CA LYS A 35 -6.57 5.22 -7.49
C LYS A 35 -5.92 5.44 -8.85
N ARG A 36 -4.60 5.35 -8.92
CA ARG A 36 -3.80 5.39 -10.17
C ARG A 36 -3.72 4.02 -10.87
N GLY A 37 -4.41 3.00 -10.35
CA GLY A 37 -4.52 1.66 -10.94
C GLY A 37 -3.51 0.64 -10.44
N TRP A 38 -2.59 1.04 -9.56
CA TRP A 38 -1.53 0.17 -9.05
C TRP A 38 -1.99 -0.58 -7.80
N HIS A 39 -2.07 -1.90 -7.91
CA HIS A 39 -2.43 -2.78 -6.81
C HIS A 39 -1.17 -3.34 -6.14
N LEU A 40 -0.62 -2.57 -5.22
CA LEU A 40 0.51 -3.00 -4.39
C LEU A 40 0.00 -3.67 -3.11
N THR A 41 0.90 -4.26 -2.33
CA THR A 41 0.54 -4.87 -1.06
C THR A 41 0.77 -3.88 0.09
N ASN A 42 -0.28 -3.61 0.86
CA ASN A 42 -0.23 -2.80 2.08
C ASN A 42 0.37 -3.63 3.23
N LEU A 43 1.33 -3.06 3.94
CA LEU A 43 2.02 -3.70 5.07
C LEU A 43 1.60 -3.08 6.41
N GLN A 44 1.62 -3.92 7.44
CA GLN A 44 1.39 -3.53 8.83
C GLN A 44 2.52 -4.07 9.70
N HIS A 45 2.86 -3.33 10.76
CA HIS A 45 3.89 -3.69 11.75
C HIS A 45 5.31 -3.91 11.15
N PRO A 46 5.94 -2.88 10.56
CA PRO A 46 5.54 -1.47 10.51
C PRO A 46 4.66 -1.14 9.29
N SER A 47 4.05 0.04 9.28
CA SER A 47 3.31 0.51 8.11
C SER A 47 4.23 0.69 6.91
N GLY A 48 3.81 0.20 5.76
CA GLY A 48 4.63 0.20 4.55
C GLY A 48 3.85 -0.31 3.35
N MET A 49 4.53 -0.40 2.23
CA MET A 49 4.02 -1.02 1.01
C MET A 49 5.10 -1.90 0.41
N HIS A 50 4.71 -2.95 -0.32
CA HIS A 50 5.65 -3.70 -1.12
C HIS A 50 5.11 -4.05 -2.50
N ILE A 51 6.06 -4.35 -3.38
CA ILE A 51 5.83 -4.96 -4.69
C ILE A 51 6.65 -6.24 -4.77
N MET A 52 6.04 -7.29 -5.30
CA MET A 52 6.75 -8.45 -5.83
C MET A 52 6.91 -8.25 -7.33
N VAL A 53 8.11 -7.92 -7.77
CA VAL A 53 8.45 -7.76 -9.17
C VAL A 53 8.32 -9.11 -9.87
N THR A 54 7.52 -9.12 -10.93
CA THR A 54 7.31 -10.27 -11.81
C THR A 54 7.61 -9.86 -13.25
N ILE A 55 7.60 -10.81 -14.19
CA ILE A 55 7.83 -10.55 -15.62
C ILE A 55 6.86 -9.48 -16.18
N ASN A 56 5.64 -9.40 -15.65
CA ASN A 56 4.68 -8.36 -16.07
C ASN A 56 5.17 -6.94 -15.79
N HIS A 57 6.12 -6.76 -14.87
CA HIS A 57 6.68 -5.47 -14.49
C HIS A 57 7.94 -5.11 -15.29
N THR A 58 8.50 -6.06 -16.06
CA THR A 58 9.73 -5.84 -16.85
C THR A 58 9.44 -5.32 -18.26
N GLY A 59 8.17 -5.08 -18.59
CA GLY A 59 7.79 -4.43 -19.84
C GLY A 59 8.30 -3.00 -19.91
N ASN A 60 8.55 -2.52 -21.13
CA ASN A 60 9.09 -1.18 -21.36
C ASN A 60 8.21 -0.11 -20.73
N GLY A 61 8.80 0.73 -19.87
CA GLY A 61 8.13 1.89 -19.29
C GLY A 61 7.28 1.60 -18.04
N ILE A 62 7.09 0.33 -17.65
CA ILE A 62 6.21 -0.02 -16.53
C ILE A 62 6.83 0.43 -15.20
N ALA A 63 8.12 0.13 -14.99
CA ALA A 63 8.84 0.56 -13.80
C ALA A 63 8.94 2.09 -13.71
N GLU A 64 9.18 2.76 -14.83
CA GLU A 64 9.24 4.22 -14.91
C GLU A 64 7.88 4.85 -14.61
N SER A 65 6.79 4.27 -15.12
CA SER A 65 5.43 4.72 -14.84
C SER A 65 5.10 4.60 -13.36
N LEU A 66 5.40 3.45 -12.75
CA LEU A 66 5.19 3.25 -11.32
C LEU A 66 5.96 4.28 -10.49
N ILE A 67 7.25 4.45 -10.79
CA ILE A 67 8.11 5.40 -10.08
C ILE A 67 7.62 6.84 -10.26
N LYS A 68 7.11 7.20 -11.44
CA LYS A 68 6.53 8.52 -11.71
C LYS A 68 5.27 8.74 -10.86
N ASP A 69 4.34 7.79 -10.88
CA ASP A 69 3.10 7.89 -10.10
C ASP A 69 3.35 7.96 -8.59
N ILE A 70 4.34 7.23 -8.08
CA ILE A 70 4.78 7.34 -6.68
C ILE A 70 5.31 8.74 -6.40
N LYS A 71 6.16 9.31 -7.25
CA LYS A 71 6.70 10.67 -7.04
C LYS A 71 5.63 11.74 -7.03
N GLU A 72 4.73 11.72 -8.01
CA GLU A 72 3.63 12.68 -8.08
C GLU A 72 2.73 12.57 -6.85
N SER A 73 2.41 11.34 -6.41
CA SER A 73 1.60 11.13 -5.21
C SER A 73 2.29 11.62 -3.94
N VAL A 74 3.61 11.40 -3.81
CA VAL A 74 4.41 11.93 -2.69
C VAL A 74 4.39 13.46 -2.70
N GLN A 75 4.58 14.10 -3.85
CA GLN A 75 4.55 15.56 -3.97
C GLN A 75 3.19 16.14 -3.57
N GLU A 76 2.09 15.52 -4.01
CA GLU A 76 0.74 15.91 -3.63
C GLU A 76 0.51 15.79 -2.11
N ILE A 77 1.00 14.71 -1.48
CA ILE A 77 0.90 14.53 -0.02
C ILE A 77 1.70 15.59 0.72
N THR A 78 2.94 15.86 0.28
CA THR A 78 3.83 16.83 0.93
C THR A 78 3.32 18.28 0.78
N ALA A 79 2.65 18.60 -0.33
CA ALA A 79 2.01 19.92 -0.52
C ALA A 79 0.81 20.15 0.41
N ASP A 80 0.14 19.07 0.82
CA ASP A 80 -1.02 19.12 1.71
C ASP A 80 -0.60 19.02 3.18
N ALA A 81 -0.22 20.17 3.76
CA ALA A 81 0.25 20.31 5.14
C ALA A 81 -0.76 19.85 6.22
N LYS A 82 -2.01 19.52 5.86
CA LYS A 82 -3.06 19.08 6.81
C LYS A 82 -3.07 17.58 7.08
N ALA A 83 -2.34 16.76 6.34
CA ALA A 83 -2.43 15.31 6.45
C ALA A 83 -1.44 14.68 7.42
N LEU A 84 -1.16 15.39 8.52
CA LEU A 84 -0.40 14.83 9.62
C LEU A 84 -1.29 13.80 10.34
N LEU A 85 -1.06 12.52 10.02
CA LEU A 85 -1.33 11.37 10.87
C LEU A 85 -2.81 10.98 11.09
N TYR A 86 -3.54 10.65 10.02
CA TYR A 86 -4.76 9.82 10.13
C TYR A 86 -4.44 8.35 9.80
N SER A 87 -3.39 7.81 10.43
CA SER A 87 -3.22 6.36 10.43
C SER A 87 -4.36 5.77 11.27
N ILE A 88 -5.32 5.08 10.63
CA ILE A 88 -6.29 4.24 11.35
C ILE A 88 -5.47 3.42 12.34
N THR A 89 -5.75 3.64 13.62
CA THR A 89 -5.03 3.10 14.76
C THR A 89 -4.94 1.58 14.64
N GLN A 90 -3.86 1.00 15.15
CA GLN A 90 -3.82 -0.44 15.38
C GLN A 90 -5.06 -0.81 16.19
N ILE A 91 -5.92 -1.67 15.66
CA ILE A 91 -7.07 -2.19 16.40
C ILE A 91 -6.48 -3.03 17.54
N PRO A 92 -6.59 -2.61 18.81
CA PRO A 92 -5.92 -3.27 19.91
C PRO A 92 -6.53 -4.65 20.18
N ASP A 93 -7.86 -4.75 20.03
CA ASP A 93 -8.58 -6.01 20.13
C ASP A 93 -8.51 -6.78 18.81
N ARG A 94 -7.63 -7.78 18.77
CA ARG A 94 -7.43 -8.64 17.59
C ARG A 94 -8.64 -9.54 17.31
N SER A 95 -9.56 -9.73 18.26
CA SER A 95 -10.80 -10.49 18.02
C SER A 95 -11.69 -9.80 16.99
N ILE A 96 -11.65 -8.46 16.91
CA ILE A 96 -12.39 -7.70 15.89
C ILE A 96 -11.87 -8.03 14.49
N VAL A 97 -10.54 -8.08 14.32
CA VAL A 97 -9.91 -8.43 13.03
C VAL A 97 -10.26 -9.87 12.64
N GLN A 98 -10.27 -10.78 13.61
CA GLN A 98 -10.65 -12.18 13.39
C GLN A 98 -12.11 -12.31 12.97
N ASN A 99 -13.04 -11.66 13.67
CA ASN A 99 -14.46 -11.70 13.35
C ASN A 99 -14.74 -11.11 11.96
N LEU A 100 -14.07 -10.01 11.61
CA LEU A 100 -14.17 -9.43 10.27
C LEU A 100 -13.64 -10.38 9.20
N ALA A 101 -12.53 -11.08 9.47
CA ALA A 101 -11.99 -12.07 8.54
C ALA A 101 -12.96 -13.25 8.34
N PHE A 102 -13.61 -13.73 9.40
CA PHE A 102 -14.67 -14.74 9.27
C PHE A 102 -15.85 -14.24 8.45
N SER A 103 -16.37 -13.05 8.73
CA SER A 103 -17.47 -12.47 7.95
C SER A 103 -17.10 -12.26 6.48
N TYR A 104 -15.85 -11.89 6.17
CA TYR A 104 -15.36 -11.79 4.80
C TYR A 104 -15.39 -13.15 4.09
N LEU A 105 -14.91 -14.21 4.75
CA LEU A 105 -14.94 -15.57 4.21
C LEU A 105 -16.39 -16.05 4.01
N ASP A 106 -17.26 -15.84 4.99
CA ASP A 106 -18.68 -16.18 4.87
C ASP A 106 -19.32 -15.48 3.67
N ALA A 107 -19.02 -14.20 3.46
CA ALA A 107 -19.51 -13.43 2.32
C ALA A 107 -18.99 -13.97 0.97
N CYS A 108 -17.76 -14.48 0.90
CA CYS A 108 -17.23 -15.09 -0.32
C CYS A 108 -17.99 -16.37 -0.75
N TYR A 109 -18.63 -17.06 0.20
CA TYR A 109 -19.39 -18.29 -0.05
C TYR A 109 -20.91 -18.11 0.07
N ALA A 110 -21.38 -16.88 0.30
CA ALA A 110 -22.80 -16.58 0.38
C ALA A 110 -23.48 -16.80 -0.98
N SER A 111 -24.40 -17.77 -1.05
CA SER A 111 -25.29 -17.90 -2.21
C SER A 111 -26.34 -16.80 -2.18
N ALA A 112 -26.79 -16.35 -3.36
CA ALA A 112 -27.95 -15.48 -3.45
C ALA A 112 -29.14 -16.13 -2.72
N PRO A 113 -30.00 -15.35 -2.03
CA PRO A 113 -31.22 -15.88 -1.46
C PRO A 113 -32.04 -16.56 -2.57
N PRO A 114 -32.74 -17.68 -2.28
CA PRO A 114 -33.69 -18.25 -3.23
C PRO A 114 -34.71 -17.17 -3.62
N LEU A 115 -35.01 -17.11 -4.93
CA LEU A 115 -35.98 -16.18 -5.53
C LEU A 115 -37.38 -16.34 -4.92
#